data_AF-A0A7S2HCS6-F1
#
_entry.id   AF-A0A7S2HCS6-F1
#
_cell.length_a   1.000
_cell.length_b   1.000
_cell.length_c   1.000
_cell.angle_alpha   90.00
_cell.angle_beta   90.00
_cell.angle_gamma   90.00
#
_symmetry.space_group_name_H-M   'P 1'
#
loop_
_entity.id
_entity.type
_entity.pdbx_description
1 polymer ?
#
loop_
_entity_poly.entity_id
_entity_poly.type
_entity_poly.pdbx_seq_one_letter_code
_entity_poly.pdbx_strand_id
1 'polypeptide(L)'
;QSGDPQPFFYGISQCAKRSITWRLSFDEGGFMGCMNTDKYGRQLTEPCLKCYGLNGKYAFQNCKWQCLASWCSEACLKCTTQNNEAFSRCSGKPPRELPSARAC
;
A
#
# COMPACT_ATOMS: atom_id res chain seq x y z
N GLN A 1 19.37 -5.87 4.57
CA GLN A 1 19.17 -5.47 5.98
C GLN A 1 17.77 -5.92 6.37
N SER A 2 17.70 -6.96 7.19
CA SER A 2 16.47 -7.63 7.65
C SER A 2 15.96 -6.94 8.92
N GLY A 3 15.12 -5.92 8.74
CA GLY A 3 14.32 -5.31 9.81
C GLY A 3 12.84 -5.68 9.64
N ASP A 4 12.03 -5.60 10.71
CA ASP A 4 10.59 -5.81 10.64
C ASP A 4 9.96 -4.83 9.62
N PRO A 5 9.31 -5.31 8.54
CA PRO A 5 8.73 -4.43 7.53
C PRO A 5 7.38 -3.83 7.97
N GLN A 6 6.80 -4.26 9.10
CA GLN A 6 5.50 -3.76 9.59
C GLN A 6 5.39 -2.24 9.73
N PRO A 7 6.39 -1.51 10.26
CA PRO A 7 6.31 -0.05 10.37
C PRO A 7 6.17 0.65 9.02
N PHE A 8 6.79 0.11 7.96
CA PHE A 8 6.63 0.63 6.60
C PHE A 8 5.20 0.42 6.08
N PHE A 9 4.65 -0.78 6.26
CA PHE A 9 3.25 -1.06 5.87
C PHE A 9 2.22 -0.28 6.66
N TYR A 10 2.50 -0.03 7.93
CA TYR A 10 1.70 0.87 8.74
C TYR A 10 1.71 2.29 8.15
N GLY A 11 2.88 2.82 7.77
CA GLY A 11 3.00 4.11 7.08
C GLY A 11 2.17 4.17 5.79
N ILE A 12 2.28 3.14 4.93
CA ILE A 12 1.45 3.00 3.73
C ILE A 12 -0.03 3.06 4.09
N SER A 13 -0.49 2.30 5.09
CA SER A 13 -1.90 2.29 5.48
C SER A 13 -2.38 3.65 5.97
N GLN A 14 -1.57 4.40 6.73
CA GLN A 14 -1.95 5.72 7.22
C GLN A 14 -2.05 6.72 6.07
N CYS A 15 -1.07 6.72 5.16
CA CYS A 15 -1.12 7.56 3.97
C CYS A 15 -2.29 7.20 3.06
N ALA A 16 -2.53 5.92 2.81
CA ALA A 16 -3.66 5.46 2.01
C ALA A 16 -5.01 5.91 2.58
N LYS A 17 -5.19 5.85 3.91
CA LYS A 17 -6.40 6.34 4.58
C LYS A 17 -6.57 7.85 4.43
N ARG A 18 -5.50 8.63 4.57
CA ARG A 18 -5.51 10.10 4.39
C ARG A 18 -5.83 10.52 2.96
N SER A 19 -5.54 9.67 1.99
CA SER A 19 -5.79 9.88 0.56
C SER A 19 -7.21 9.57 0.12
N ILE A 20 -8.08 9.11 1.02
CA ILE A 20 -9.49 8.91 0.69
C ILE A 20 -10.19 10.26 0.76
N THR A 21 -10.66 10.72 -0.38
CA THR A 21 -11.40 11.99 -0.50
C THR A 21 -12.83 11.84 -0.01
N TRP A 22 -13.50 12.97 0.26
CA TRP A 22 -14.91 13.01 0.65
C TRP A 22 -15.86 12.34 -0.37
N ARG A 23 -15.45 12.26 -1.65
CA ARG A 23 -16.20 11.55 -2.71
C ARG A 23 -15.98 10.04 -2.71
N LEU A 24 -15.39 9.48 -1.65
CA LEU A 24 -15.03 8.06 -1.57
C LEU A 24 -14.19 7.63 -2.78
N SER A 25 -13.22 8.48 -3.15
CA SER A 25 -12.25 8.21 -4.20
C SER A 25 -10.84 8.30 -3.64
N PHE A 26 -9.93 7.48 -4.19
CA PHE A 26 -8.53 7.45 -3.79
C PHE A 26 -7.72 8.49 -4.56
N ASP A 27 -7.12 9.43 -3.85
CA ASP A 27 -6.19 10.43 -4.37
C ASP A 27 -4.75 9.91 -4.36
N GLU A 28 -4.30 9.44 -5.53
CA GLU A 28 -2.93 8.95 -5.72
C GLU A 28 -1.88 10.04 -5.43
N GLY A 29 -2.17 11.31 -5.77
CA GLY A 29 -1.26 12.43 -5.53
C GLY A 29 -1.12 12.72 -4.03
N GLY A 30 -2.23 12.77 -3.31
CA GLY A 30 -2.24 12.88 -1.85
C GLY A 30 -1.51 11.71 -1.17
N PHE A 31 -1.62 10.49 -1.71
CA PHE A 31 -0.89 9.33 -1.18
C PHE A 31 0.62 9.50 -1.35
N MET A 32 1.07 9.82 -2.55
CA MET A 32 2.49 10.04 -2.85
C MET A 32 3.05 11.20 -2.02
N GLY A 33 2.29 12.30 -1.88
CA GLY A 33 2.64 13.43 -1.04
C GLY A 33 2.82 13.03 0.43
N CYS A 34 1.89 12.25 0.98
CA CYS A 34 2.02 11.73 2.34
C CYS A 34 3.26 10.83 2.48
N MET A 35 3.46 9.87 1.57
CA MET A 35 4.61 8.96 1.62
C MET A 35 5.95 9.68 1.47
N ASN A 36 6.02 10.75 0.67
CA ASN A 36 7.21 11.58 0.55
C ASN A 36 7.61 12.26 1.88
N THR A 37 6.65 12.47 2.79
CA THR A 37 6.90 12.98 4.15
C THR A 37 7.04 11.88 5.20
N ASP A 38 6.61 10.66 4.89
CA ASP A 38 6.74 9.50 5.77
C ASP A 38 8.21 9.07 5.91
N LYS A 39 8.59 8.64 7.12
CA LYS A 39 9.97 8.26 7.46
C LYS A 39 10.51 7.17 6.54
N TYR A 40 9.66 6.23 6.14
CA TYR A 40 10.03 5.10 5.29
C TYR A 40 9.76 5.39 3.81
N GLY A 41 8.68 6.09 3.51
CA GLY A 41 8.31 6.46 2.14
C GLY A 41 9.31 7.38 1.44
N ARG A 42 9.91 8.34 2.16
CA ARG A 42 10.91 9.29 1.62
C ARG A 42 12.17 8.65 1.05
N GLN A 43 12.39 7.35 1.31
CA GLN A 43 13.53 6.59 0.81
C GLN A 43 13.23 5.94 -0.55
N LEU A 44 11.98 6.00 -1.02
CA LEU A 44 11.53 5.46 -2.28
C LEU A 44 11.59 6.51 -3.38
N THR A 45 11.82 6.05 -4.61
CA THR A 45 11.71 6.90 -5.79
C THR A 45 10.25 7.19 -6.11
N GLU A 46 9.99 8.30 -6.80
CA GLU A 46 8.63 8.67 -7.21
C GLU A 46 7.91 7.58 -8.04
N PRO A 47 8.56 6.89 -9.00
CA PRO A 47 7.94 5.75 -9.70
C PRO A 47 7.54 4.60 -8.76
N CYS A 48 8.36 4.29 -7.75
CA CYS A 48 8.01 3.26 -6.75
C CYS A 48 6.78 3.68 -5.93
N LEU A 49 6.73 4.95 -5.50
CA LEU A 49 5.58 5.48 -4.77
C LEU A 49 4.30 5.45 -5.61
N LYS A 50 4.40 5.73 -6.91
CA LYS A 50 3.28 5.60 -7.84
C LYS A 50 2.75 4.16 -7.89
N CYS A 51 3.62 3.15 -7.90
CA CYS A 51 3.19 1.75 -7.84
C CYS A 51 2.47 1.40 -6.53
N TYR A 52 2.94 1.91 -5.39
CA TYR A 52 2.23 1.76 -4.13
C TYR A 52 0.88 2.50 -4.13
N GLY A 53 0.81 3.68 -4.77
CA GLY A 53 -0.44 4.43 -4.94
C GLY A 53 -1.47 3.68 -5.78
N LEU A 54 -1.05 3.10 -6.92
CA LEU A 54 -1.90 2.24 -7.74
C LEU A 54 -2.39 1.00 -6.97
N ASN A 55 -1.51 0.38 -6.17
CA ASN A 55 -1.88 -0.75 -5.32
C ASN A 55 -2.86 -0.34 -4.20
N GLY A 56 -2.67 0.83 -3.59
CA GLY A 56 -3.58 1.41 -2.60
C GLY A 56 -4.96 1.72 -3.18
N LYS A 57 -5.00 2.27 -4.40
CA LYS A 57 -6.23 2.49 -5.16
C LYS A 57 -6.98 1.19 -5.43
N TYR A 58 -6.26 0.15 -5.88
CA TYR A 58 -6.85 -1.19 -6.04
C TYR A 58 -7.43 -1.70 -4.71
N ALA A 59 -6.67 -1.62 -3.62
CA ALA A 59 -7.11 -2.08 -2.30
C ALA A 59 -8.36 -1.34 -1.84
N PHE A 60 -8.42 -0.03 -2.05
CA PHE A 60 -9.60 0.77 -1.73
C PHE A 60 -10.83 0.39 -2.59
N GLN A 61 -10.64 0.10 -3.87
CA GLN A 61 -11.76 -0.24 -4.77
C GLN A 61 -12.28 -1.66 -4.55
N ASN A 62 -11.38 -2.62 -4.27
CA ASN A 62 -11.70 -4.06 -4.30
C ASN A 62 -11.68 -4.71 -2.91
N CYS A 63 -10.94 -4.14 -1.96
CA CYS A 63 -10.67 -4.74 -0.64
C CYS A 63 -11.13 -3.90 0.54
N LYS A 64 -11.85 -2.78 0.32
CA LYS A 64 -12.24 -1.84 1.39
C LYS A 64 -12.93 -2.51 2.57
N TRP A 65 -13.80 -3.49 2.31
CA TRP A 65 -14.58 -4.14 3.37
C TRP A 65 -13.72 -5.07 4.21
N GLN A 66 -12.80 -5.77 3.58
CA GLN A 66 -11.83 -6.67 4.22
C GLN A 66 -10.81 -5.88 5.05
N CYS A 67 -10.48 -4.66 4.61
CA CYS A 67 -9.51 -3.78 5.25
C CYS A 67 -10.13 -2.77 6.22
N LEU A 68 -11.47 -2.74 6.37
CA LEU A 68 -12.17 -1.76 7.21
C LEU A 68 -11.80 -1.91 8.69
N ALA A 69 -11.73 -3.16 9.17
CA ALA A 69 -11.40 -3.46 10.56
C ALA A 69 -9.93 -3.19 10.88
N SER A 70 -9.02 -3.68 10.05
CA SER A 70 -7.59 -3.45 10.19
C SER A 70 -6.90 -3.63 8.84
N TRP A 71 -5.82 -2.88 8.64
CA TRP A 71 -4.96 -3.00 7.46
C TRP A 71 -4.13 -4.29 7.46
N CYS A 72 -3.88 -4.86 8.65
CA CYS A 72 -3.11 -6.09 8.85
C CYS A 72 -3.99 -7.30 9.14
N SER A 73 -5.32 -7.21 8.97
CA SER A 73 -6.17 -8.40 9.10
C SER A 73 -5.83 -9.43 8.02
N GLU A 74 -5.92 -10.72 8.33
CA GLU A 74 -5.71 -11.78 7.34
C GLU A 74 -6.60 -11.59 6.10
N ALA A 75 -7.85 -11.16 6.30
CA ALA A 75 -8.78 -10.88 5.21
C ALA A 75 -8.29 -9.74 4.30
N CYS A 76 -7.78 -8.65 4.86
CA CYS A 76 -7.23 -7.54 4.10
C CYS A 76 -5.98 -7.96 3.32
N LEU A 77 -5.04 -8.65 3.98
CA LEU A 77 -3.80 -9.12 3.38
C LEU A 77 -4.08 -10.12 2.25
N LYS A 78 -5.01 -11.07 2.47
CA LYS A 78 -5.44 -12.02 1.44
C LYS A 78 -6.15 -11.35 0.26
N CYS A 79 -6.90 -10.28 0.50
CA CYS A 79 -7.56 -9.55 -0.58
C CYS A 79 -6.56 -8.74 -1.42
N THR A 80 -5.72 -7.96 -0.75
CA THR A 80 -4.76 -7.05 -1.42
C THR A 80 -3.68 -7.79 -2.20
N THR A 81 -3.28 -9.00 -1.77
CA THR A 81 -2.32 -9.85 -2.50
C THR A 81 -2.84 -10.34 -3.85
N GLN A 82 -4.14 -10.25 -4.13
CA GLN A 82 -4.70 -10.58 -5.46
C GLN A 82 -4.18 -9.63 -6.56
N ASN A 83 -3.68 -8.45 -6.21
CA ASN A 83 -3.07 -7.51 -7.16
C ASN A 83 -1.54 -7.65 -7.29
N ASN A 84 -0.93 -8.68 -6.68
CA ASN A 84 0.52 -8.86 -6.67
C ASN A 84 1.12 -8.93 -8.08
N GLU A 85 0.43 -9.51 -9.06
CA GLU A 85 0.93 -9.54 -10.44
C GLU A 85 1.04 -8.14 -11.06
N ALA A 86 0.02 -7.30 -10.89
CA ALA A 86 0.05 -5.93 -11.41
C ALA A 86 1.08 -5.08 -10.66
N PHE A 87 1.17 -5.25 -9.33
CA PHE A 87 2.17 -4.57 -8.51
C PHE A 87 3.60 -5.02 -8.86
N SER A 88 3.80 -6.31 -9.13
CA SER A 88 5.06 -6.88 -9.61
C SER A 88 5.51 -6.24 -10.92
N ARG A 89 4.60 -6.14 -11.91
CA ARG A 89 4.88 -5.49 -13.20
C ARG A 89 5.23 -4.00 -13.03
N CYS A 90 4.52 -3.30 -12.14
CA CYS A 90 4.79 -1.88 -11.91
C CYS A 90 6.13 -1.64 -11.20
N SER A 91 6.42 -2.40 -10.14
CA SER A 91 7.62 -2.23 -9.32
C SER A 91 8.89 -2.83 -9.94
N GLY A 92 8.76 -3.62 -11.01
CA GLY A 92 9.87 -4.35 -11.62
C GLY A 92 10.44 -5.45 -10.73
N LYS A 93 9.69 -5.89 -9.72
CA LYS A 93 10.09 -6.97 -8.79
C LYS A 93 9.24 -8.21 -9.05
N PRO A 94 9.83 -9.42 -9.11
CA PRO A 94 9.04 -10.64 -9.26
C PRO A 94 8.15 -10.86 -8.02
N PRO A 95 7.00 -11.55 -8.12
CA PRO A 95 6.05 -11.69 -7.02
C PRO A 95 6.63 -12.23 -5.71
N ARG A 96 7.61 -13.15 -5.81
CA ARG A 96 8.31 -13.74 -4.66
C ARG A 96 9.20 -12.77 -3.89
N GLU A 97 9.58 -11.64 -4.51
CA GLU A 97 10.44 -10.59 -3.93
C GLU A 97 9.64 -9.35 -3.53
N LEU A 98 8.31 -9.37 -3.71
CA LEU A 98 7.47 -8.29 -3.24
C LEU A 98 7.51 -8.22 -1.71
N PRO A 99 7.60 -7.03 -1.13
CA PRO A 99 7.53 -6.88 0.31
C PRO A 99 6.13 -7.33 0.76
N SER A 100 6.06 -8.10 1.84
CA SER A 100 4.80 -8.59 2.42
C SER A 100 4.62 -8.12 3.86
N ALA A 101 3.39 -7.71 4.18
CA ALA A 101 2.97 -7.52 5.55
C ALA A 101 2.56 -8.86 6.16
N ARG A 102 2.73 -9.01 7.48
CA ARG A 102 2.17 -10.12 8.26
C ARG A 102 0.87 -9.71 8.93
N ALA A 103 0.08 -10.71 9.29
CA ALA A 103 -1.12 -10.49 10.08
C ALA A 103 -0.78 -9.89 11.45
N CYS A 104 -1.67 -9.01 11.90
CA CYS A 104 -1.89 -8.73 13.31
C CYS A 104 -3.08 -9.59 13.79
#